data_AF-A0A9Q9EVR4-F1
#
_entry.id   AF-A0A9Q9EVR4-F1
#
_cell.length_a   1.000
_cell.length_b   1.000
_cell.length_c   1.000
_cell.angle_alpha   90.00
_cell.angle_beta   90.00
_cell.angle_gamma   90.00
#
_symmetry.space_group_name_H-M   'P 1'
#
loop_
_entity.id
_entity.type
_entity.pdbx_description
1 polymer ?
#
loop_
_entity_poly.entity_id
_entity_poly.type
_entity_poly.pdbx_seq_one_letter_code
_entity_poly.pdbx_strand_id
1 'polypeptide(L)'
;MNYIKTKIITASLLLVVIIIVLFTSSFNKKHDRYVLFFKNSITGKIDTEIRYVPLQNITEPEAAFFEELMLGPVNHHCYSFIRAGSKLLSCFVKDGILYADLPLAFVEDIKREFDSDEIKALLQKNIFTNCKDLKAAHIFIEGIEIYELLKK
;
A
#
# COMPACT_ATOMS: atom_id res chain seq x y z
N MET A 1 -50.85 2.50 -29.90
CA MET A 1 -50.33 3.37 -28.80
C MET A 1 -49.69 2.59 -27.65
N ASN A 2 -50.09 1.33 -27.36
CA ASN A 2 -49.52 0.55 -26.25
C ASN A 2 -48.11 -0.02 -26.51
N TYR A 3 -47.79 -0.42 -27.76
CA TYR A 3 -46.49 -1.03 -28.09
C TYR A 3 -45.27 -0.15 -27.81
N ILE A 4 -45.36 1.14 -28.13
CA ILE A 4 -44.28 2.12 -27.87
C ILE A 4 -44.14 2.37 -26.36
N LYS A 5 -45.26 2.49 -25.63
CA LYS A 5 -45.26 2.65 -24.17
C LYS A 5 -44.65 1.42 -23.48
N THR A 6 -44.99 0.20 -23.91
CA THR A 6 -44.39 -1.03 -23.38
C THR A 6 -42.89 -1.05 -23.61
N LYS A 7 -42.39 -0.74 -24.82
CA LYS A 7 -40.93 -0.67 -25.08
C LYS A 7 -40.21 0.35 -24.20
N ILE A 8 -40.81 1.53 -23.99
CA ILE A 8 -40.24 2.57 -23.11
C ILE A 8 -40.18 2.06 -21.66
N ILE A 9 -41.24 1.42 -21.17
CA ILE A 9 -41.28 0.85 -19.81
C ILE A 9 -40.23 -0.26 -19.67
N THR A 10 -40.14 -1.18 -20.63
CA THR A 10 -39.15 -2.27 -20.58
C THR A 10 -37.72 -1.73 -20.64
N ALA A 11 -37.44 -0.73 -21.48
CA ALA A 11 -36.13 -0.10 -21.59
C ALA A 11 -35.76 0.66 -20.30
N SER A 12 -36.72 1.37 -19.69
CA SER A 12 -36.52 2.06 -18.42
C SER A 12 -36.24 1.08 -17.27
N LEU A 13 -36.96 -0.04 -17.21
CA LEU A 13 -36.72 -1.10 -16.22
C LEU A 13 -35.30 -1.68 -16.38
N LEU A 14 -34.88 -1.94 -17.62
CA LEU A 14 -33.57 -2.51 -17.92
C LEU A 14 -32.44 -1.52 -17.56
N LEU A 15 -32.64 -0.22 -17.81
CA LEU A 15 -31.72 0.84 -17.38
C LEU A 15 -31.56 0.87 -15.86
N VAL A 16 -32.66 0.77 -15.10
CA VAL A 16 -32.63 0.74 -13.63
C VAL A 16 -31.84 -0.47 -13.12
N VAL A 17 -32.03 -1.65 -13.71
CA VAL A 17 -31.26 -2.85 -13.36
C VAL A 17 -29.77 -2.65 -13.62
N ILE A 18 -29.39 -2.07 -14.77
CA ILE A 18 -27.98 -1.77 -15.08
C ILE A 18 -27.39 -0.80 -14.05
N ILE A 19 -28.11 0.26 -13.68
CA ILE A 19 -27.66 1.22 -12.67
C ILE A 19 -27.44 0.52 -11.32
N ILE A 20 -28.37 -0.33 -10.88
CA ILE A 20 -28.25 -1.09 -9.63
C ILE A 20 -27.04 -2.03 -9.66
N VAL A 21 -26.80 -2.73 -10.76
CA VAL A 21 -25.65 -3.63 -10.91
C VAL A 21 -24.34 -2.84 -10.88
N LEU A 22 -24.26 -1.71 -11.60
CA LEU A 22 -23.07 -0.85 -11.59
C LEU A 22 -22.81 -0.27 -10.19
N PHE A 23 -23.87 0.15 -9.50
CA PHE A 23 -23.77 0.67 -8.14
C PHE A 23 -23.27 -0.43 -7.19
N THR A 24 -23.96 -1.57 -7.12
CA THR A 24 -23.58 -2.67 -6.20
C THR A 24 -22.19 -3.25 -6.49
N SER A 25 -21.75 -3.27 -7.75
CA SER A 25 -20.38 -3.66 -8.11
C SER A 25 -19.33 -2.66 -7.60
N SER A 26 -19.61 -1.36 -7.72
CA SER A 26 -18.67 -0.30 -7.33
C SER A 26 -18.51 -0.15 -5.81
N PHE A 27 -19.56 -0.47 -5.03
CA PHE A 27 -19.53 -0.39 -3.57
C PHE A 27 -19.06 -1.66 -2.88
N ASN A 28 -18.94 -2.79 -3.60
CA ASN A 28 -18.47 -4.07 -3.03
C ASN A 28 -16.96 -4.25 -3.15
N LYS A 29 -16.17 -3.24 -2.76
CA LYS A 29 -14.74 -3.46 -2.56
C LYS A 29 -14.60 -4.45 -1.41
N LYS A 30 -13.98 -5.61 -1.65
CA LYS A 30 -13.73 -6.65 -0.63
C LYS A 30 -12.28 -6.68 -0.16
N HIS A 31 -11.38 -6.14 -0.99
CA HIS A 31 -9.95 -6.18 -0.76
C HIS A 31 -9.32 -4.85 -1.15
N ASP A 32 -8.29 -4.46 -0.42
CA ASP A 32 -7.30 -3.48 -0.83
C ASP A 32 -6.23 -4.15 -1.67
N ARG A 33 -5.77 -3.43 -2.69
CA ARG A 33 -4.72 -3.89 -3.60
C ARG A 33 -3.44 -3.11 -3.31
N TYR A 34 -2.43 -3.80 -2.80
CA TYR A 34 -1.10 -3.24 -2.62
C TYR A 34 -0.17 -3.66 -3.75
N VAL A 35 0.64 -2.72 -4.24
CA VAL A 35 1.71 -2.95 -5.21
C VAL A 35 3.02 -2.65 -4.49
N LEU A 36 3.71 -3.70 -4.08
CA LEU A 36 4.93 -3.63 -3.30
C LEU A 36 6.15 -3.83 -4.20
N PHE A 37 7.24 -3.17 -3.87
CA PHE A 37 8.48 -3.20 -4.61
C PHE A 37 9.62 -3.63 -3.69
N PHE A 38 10.34 -4.67 -4.10
CA PHE A 38 11.46 -5.22 -3.33
C PHE A 38 12.67 -5.39 -4.24
N LYS A 39 13.87 -5.18 -3.70
CA LYS A 39 15.12 -5.45 -4.44
C LYS A 39 15.42 -6.95 -4.38
N ASN A 40 15.69 -7.53 -5.53
CA ASN A 40 16.09 -8.92 -5.68
C ASN A 40 17.59 -9.06 -5.39
N SER A 41 17.94 -9.96 -4.46
CA SER A 41 19.30 -10.21 -3.99
C SER A 41 20.20 -10.89 -5.02
N ILE A 42 19.61 -11.61 -5.98
CA ILE A 42 20.37 -12.35 -6.99
C ILE A 42 20.63 -11.45 -8.21
N THR A 43 19.62 -10.73 -8.66
CA THR A 43 19.68 -9.95 -9.90
C THR A 43 20.01 -8.48 -9.69
N GLY A 44 19.86 -7.98 -8.45
CA GLY A 44 19.95 -6.56 -8.12
C GLY A 44 18.78 -5.71 -8.61
N LYS A 45 17.82 -6.30 -9.35
CA LYS A 45 16.67 -5.59 -9.93
C LYS A 45 15.55 -5.40 -8.91
N ILE A 46 14.60 -4.52 -9.24
CA ILE A 46 13.39 -4.34 -8.44
C ILE A 46 12.30 -5.27 -8.96
N ASP A 47 11.86 -6.17 -8.11
CA ASP A 47 10.71 -7.04 -8.35
C ASP A 47 9.44 -6.37 -7.82
N THR A 48 8.32 -6.65 -8.48
CA THR A 48 6.99 -6.14 -8.10
C THR A 48 6.15 -7.28 -7.56
N GLU A 49 5.49 -7.04 -6.43
CA GLU A 49 4.58 -7.99 -5.80
C GLU A 49 3.20 -7.33 -5.64
N ILE A 50 2.14 -8.03 -6.01
CA ILE A 50 0.77 -7.54 -5.87
C ILE A 50 0.07 -8.37 -4.80
N ARG A 51 -0.51 -7.69 -3.81
CA ARG A 51 -1.30 -8.32 -2.75
C ARG A 51 -2.73 -7.83 -2.76
N TYR A 52 -3.66 -8.75 -2.52
CA TYR A 52 -5.06 -8.44 -2.28
C TYR A 52 -5.35 -8.76 -0.82
N VAL A 53 -5.49 -7.71 -0.02
CA VAL A 53 -5.64 -7.81 1.44
C VAL A 53 -7.10 -7.52 1.77
N PRO A 54 -7.78 -8.34 2.59
CA PRO A 54 -9.13 -8.04 3.02
C PRO A 54 -9.23 -6.64 3.63
N LEU A 55 -10.29 -5.91 3.32
CA LEU A 55 -10.48 -4.56 3.85
C LEU A 55 -10.42 -4.55 5.37
N GLN A 56 -9.49 -3.76 5.90
CA GLN A 56 -9.33 -3.57 7.34
C GLN A 56 -10.11 -2.31 7.78
N ASN A 57 -11.37 -2.48 8.18
CA ASN A 57 -12.24 -1.34 8.53
C ASN A 57 -11.85 -0.60 9.83
N ILE A 58 -10.86 -1.09 10.56
CA ILE A 58 -10.46 -0.57 11.89
C ILE A 58 -9.11 0.16 11.81
N THR A 59 -8.31 -0.14 10.77
CA THR A 59 -6.93 0.34 10.63
C THR A 59 -6.89 1.41 9.55
N GLU A 60 -6.23 2.53 9.83
CA GLU A 60 -6.02 3.56 8.81
C GLU A 60 -5.26 2.97 7.59
N PRO A 61 -5.59 3.35 6.34
CA PRO A 61 -5.04 2.73 5.15
C PRO A 61 -3.51 2.72 5.09
N GLU A 62 -2.87 3.80 5.55
CA GLU A 62 -1.42 3.94 5.60
C GLU A 62 -0.79 2.99 6.63
N ALA A 63 -1.42 2.82 7.79
CA ALA A 63 -0.97 1.88 8.80
C ALA A 63 -1.10 0.43 8.31
N ALA A 64 -2.23 0.08 7.69
CA ALA A 64 -2.44 -1.23 7.06
C ALA A 64 -1.42 -1.51 5.94
N PHE A 65 -1.08 -0.49 5.14
CA PHE A 65 -0.01 -0.60 4.15
C PHE A 65 1.33 -0.91 4.79
N PHE A 66 1.70 -0.21 5.87
CA PHE A 66 2.96 -0.49 6.56
C PHE A 66 2.96 -1.90 7.09
N GLU A 67 1.91 -2.33 7.81
CA GLU A 67 1.79 -3.70 8.33
C GLU A 67 2.04 -4.74 7.23
N GLU A 68 1.46 -4.57 6.04
CA GLU A 68 1.71 -5.43 4.89
C GLU A 68 3.15 -5.37 4.39
N LEU A 69 3.73 -4.17 4.27
CA LEU A 69 5.14 -4.02 3.91
C LEU A 69 6.06 -4.69 4.95
N MET A 70 5.70 -4.65 6.24
CA MET A 70 6.44 -5.28 7.35
C MET A 70 6.44 -6.79 7.33
N LEU A 71 5.49 -7.43 6.63
CA LEU A 71 5.51 -8.88 6.42
C LEU A 71 6.67 -9.32 5.51
N GLY A 72 7.30 -8.39 4.79
CA GLY A 72 8.38 -8.68 3.85
C GLY A 72 7.90 -9.38 2.58
N PRO A 73 8.78 -9.62 1.60
CA PRO A 73 8.41 -10.23 0.32
C PRO A 73 8.04 -11.72 0.44
N VAL A 74 7.16 -12.20 -0.43
CA VAL A 74 6.88 -13.63 -0.58
C VAL A 74 8.02 -14.33 -1.33
N ASN A 75 8.67 -13.63 -2.25
CA ASN A 75 9.83 -14.14 -2.96
C ASN A 75 11.07 -14.14 -2.05
N HIS A 76 11.58 -15.32 -1.72
CA HIS A 76 12.79 -15.50 -0.89
C HIS A 76 14.08 -14.94 -1.50
N HIS A 77 14.10 -14.64 -2.80
CA HIS A 77 15.19 -13.91 -3.44
C HIS A 77 15.07 -12.40 -3.28
N CYS A 78 13.97 -11.88 -2.75
CA CYS A 78 13.81 -10.46 -2.48
C CYS A 78 14.22 -10.13 -1.04
N TYR A 79 14.79 -8.95 -0.87
CA TYR A 79 15.14 -8.43 0.44
C TYR A 79 13.91 -8.02 1.23
N SER A 80 13.80 -8.53 2.46
CA SER A 80 12.91 -7.96 3.45
C SER A 80 13.55 -6.72 4.05
N PHE A 81 12.80 -5.63 4.13
CA PHE A 81 13.20 -4.45 4.89
C PHE A 81 13.07 -4.67 6.40
N ILE A 82 12.31 -5.68 6.81
CA ILE A 82 11.83 -5.79 8.19
C ILE A 82 11.95 -7.22 8.68
N ARG A 83 12.46 -7.37 9.89
CA ARG A 83 12.44 -8.65 10.60
C ARG A 83 11.01 -9.04 10.98
N ALA A 84 10.63 -10.26 10.61
CA ALA A 84 9.31 -10.80 10.90
C ALA A 84 8.97 -10.72 12.39
N GLY A 85 7.74 -10.31 12.71
CA GLY A 85 7.22 -10.22 14.07
C GLY A 85 7.44 -8.88 14.77
N SER A 86 8.11 -7.93 14.13
CA SER A 86 8.16 -6.55 14.61
C SER A 86 6.85 -5.81 14.36
N LYS A 87 6.53 -4.83 15.20
CA LYS A 87 5.28 -4.06 15.12
C LYS A 87 5.58 -2.61 14.78
N LEU A 88 4.70 -2.01 13.99
CA LEU A 88 4.63 -0.58 13.76
C LEU A 88 4.45 0.15 15.09
N LEU A 89 5.27 1.17 15.38
CA LEU A 89 5.22 1.91 16.65
C LEU A 89 4.12 2.97 16.60
N SER A 90 4.10 3.76 15.52
CA SER A 90 3.01 4.70 15.24
C SER A 90 2.90 4.98 13.74
N CYS A 91 1.70 5.31 13.27
CA CYS A 91 1.47 5.78 11.90
C CYS A 91 0.24 6.67 11.88
N PHE A 92 0.37 7.86 11.34
CA PHE A 92 -0.75 8.79 11.18
C PHE A 92 -0.49 9.78 10.05
N VAL A 93 -1.57 10.36 9.54
CA VAL A 93 -1.51 11.42 8.53
C VAL A 93 -1.99 12.73 9.13
N LYS A 94 -1.24 13.80 8.90
CA LYS A 94 -1.62 15.17 9.29
C LYS A 94 -1.38 16.12 8.13
N ASP A 95 -2.40 16.88 7.74
CA ASP A 95 -2.35 17.87 6.64
C ASP A 95 -1.89 17.29 5.28
N GLY A 96 -2.09 15.99 5.07
CA GLY A 96 -1.65 15.23 3.90
C GLY A 96 -0.19 14.77 3.98
N ILE A 97 0.43 14.84 5.16
CA ILE A 97 1.79 14.36 5.41
C ILE A 97 1.71 13.11 6.28
N LEU A 98 2.30 12.02 5.81
CA LEU A 98 2.42 10.77 6.55
C LEU A 98 3.57 10.85 7.54
N TYR A 99 3.32 10.45 8.79
CA TYR A 99 4.32 10.23 9.82
C TYR A 99 4.23 8.77 10.25
N ALA A 100 5.31 8.02 10.08
CA ALA A 100 5.38 6.63 10.52
C ALA A 100 6.66 6.39 11.31
N ASP A 101 6.52 5.81 12.50
CA ASP A 101 7.63 5.41 13.36
C ASP A 101 7.73 3.89 13.40
N LEU A 102 8.89 3.39 12.98
CA LEU A 102 9.18 1.98 12.79
C LEU A 102 10.16 1.51 13.88
N PRO A 103 10.14 0.22 14.24
CA PRO A 103 11.07 -0.33 15.22
C PRO A 103 12.49 -0.36 14.66
N LEU A 104 13.51 -0.34 15.54
CA LEU A 104 14.93 -0.41 15.16
C LEU A 104 15.26 -1.62 14.26
N ALA A 105 14.53 -2.72 14.43
CA ALA A 105 14.62 -3.92 13.58
C ALA A 105 14.41 -3.65 12.07
N PHE A 106 13.86 -2.49 11.68
CA PHE A 106 13.77 -2.08 10.28
C PHE A 106 15.16 -1.81 9.66
N VAL A 107 16.10 -1.25 10.44
CA VAL A 107 17.40 -0.84 9.91
C VAL A 107 18.52 -1.82 10.23
N GLU A 108 18.37 -2.65 11.26
CA GLU A 108 19.40 -3.61 11.68
C GLU A 108 19.70 -4.66 10.60
N ASP A 109 18.70 -5.06 9.81
CA ASP A 109 18.82 -6.11 8.79
C ASP A 109 19.05 -5.55 7.38
N ILE A 110 19.28 -4.24 7.23
CA ILE A 110 19.64 -3.63 5.94
C ILE A 110 21.01 -4.19 5.52
N LYS A 111 21.01 -4.94 4.42
CA LYS A 111 22.26 -5.47 3.85
C LYS A 111 23.13 -4.33 3.32
N ARG A 112 24.46 -4.47 3.49
CA ARG A 112 25.48 -3.52 2.98
C ARG A 112 25.41 -3.23 1.48
N GLU A 113 24.71 -4.06 0.72
CA GLU A 113 24.51 -3.95 -0.73
C GLU A 113 23.42 -2.96 -1.12
N PHE A 114 22.69 -2.42 -0.14
CA PHE A 114 21.79 -1.31 -0.37
C PHE A 114 22.52 0.00 -0.11
N ASP A 115 22.54 0.82 -1.15
CA ASP A 115 22.84 2.24 -0.98
C ASP A 115 21.65 2.93 -0.29
N SER A 116 21.96 3.86 0.59
CA SER A 116 21.01 4.65 1.36
C SER A 116 20.02 5.39 0.49
N ASP A 117 20.47 5.88 -0.67
CA ASP A 117 19.63 6.53 -1.67
C ASP A 117 18.69 5.52 -2.36
N GLU A 118 19.12 4.28 -2.60
CA GLU A 118 18.27 3.23 -3.13
C GLU A 118 17.18 2.81 -2.15
N ILE A 119 17.51 2.68 -0.86
CA ILE A 119 16.53 2.36 0.20
C ILE A 119 15.48 3.46 0.27
N LYS A 120 15.94 4.71 0.28
CA LYS A 120 15.05 5.88 0.28
C LYS A 120 14.12 5.88 -0.93
N ALA A 121 14.68 5.72 -2.13
CA ALA A 121 13.90 5.70 -3.36
C ALA A 121 12.87 4.55 -3.36
N LEU A 122 13.27 3.37 -2.88
CA LEU A 122 12.42 2.19 -2.85
C LEU A 122 11.29 2.30 -1.81
N LEU A 123 11.59 2.83 -0.62
CA LEU A 123 10.59 3.08 0.41
C LEU A 123 9.58 4.15 -0.05
N GLN A 124 10.07 5.26 -0.62
CA GLN A 124 9.20 6.29 -1.20
C GLN A 124 8.31 5.72 -2.31
N LYS A 125 8.88 4.89 -3.20
CA LYS A 125 8.11 4.24 -4.26
C LYS A 125 6.99 3.37 -3.70
N ASN A 126 7.26 2.58 -2.67
CA ASN A 126 6.25 1.78 -1.99
C ASN A 126 5.15 2.66 -1.37
N ILE A 127 5.52 3.70 -0.63
CA ILE A 127 4.57 4.61 0.03
C ILE A 127 3.66 5.29 -1.00
N PHE A 128 4.22 6.02 -1.96
CA PHE A 128 3.43 6.85 -2.88
C PHE A 128 2.68 6.06 -3.95
N THR A 129 3.04 4.79 -4.18
CA THR A 129 2.24 3.90 -5.05
C THR A 129 0.95 3.46 -4.36
N ASN A 130 1.00 3.25 -3.04
CA ASN A 130 -0.09 2.66 -2.27
C ASN A 130 -0.91 3.70 -1.49
N CYS A 131 -0.32 4.83 -1.13
CA CYS A 131 -0.92 5.92 -0.35
C CYS A 131 -0.98 7.18 -1.23
N LYS A 132 -2.02 7.27 -2.07
CA LYS A 132 -2.06 8.19 -3.23
C LYS A 132 -2.34 9.66 -2.89
N ASP A 133 -2.98 9.92 -1.76
CA ASP A 133 -3.42 11.27 -1.38
C ASP A 133 -2.38 12.03 -0.54
N LEU A 134 -1.19 11.43 -0.36
CA LEU A 134 -0.09 12.01 0.42
C LEU A 134 0.69 13.05 -0.39
N LYS A 135 1.01 14.18 0.26
CA LYS A 135 1.91 15.22 -0.24
C LYS A 135 3.38 14.89 0.08
N ALA A 136 3.62 14.28 1.23
CA ALA A 136 4.94 13.94 1.74
C ALA A 136 4.86 12.79 2.75
N ALA A 137 6.01 12.20 3.06
CA ALA A 137 6.15 11.17 4.09
C ALA A 137 7.43 11.39 4.90
N HIS A 138 7.31 11.39 6.22
CA HIS A 138 8.40 11.39 7.18
C HIS A 138 8.41 10.07 7.92
N ILE A 139 9.52 9.35 7.79
CA ILE A 139 9.68 8.00 8.34
C ILE A 139 10.75 8.07 9.42
N PHE A 140 10.44 7.50 10.57
CA PHE A 140 11.26 7.50 11.76
C PHE A 140 11.58 6.06 12.17
N ILE A 141 12.72 5.91 12.83
CA ILE A 141 13.12 4.73 13.57
C ILE A 141 13.28 5.15 15.03
N GLU A 142 12.38 4.69 15.90
CA GLU A 142 12.34 5.05 17.32
C GLU A 142 12.45 6.58 17.55
N GLY A 143 11.72 7.35 16.73
CA GLY A 143 11.68 8.80 16.79
C GLY A 143 12.82 9.55 16.07
N ILE A 144 13.77 8.84 15.45
CA ILE A 144 14.86 9.45 14.66
C ILE A 144 14.55 9.33 13.17
N GLU A 145 14.67 10.40 12.39
CA GLU A 145 14.37 10.36 10.95
C GLU A 145 15.29 9.35 10.22
N ILE A 146 14.68 8.39 9.50
CA ILE A 146 15.40 7.25 8.92
C ILE A 146 16.50 7.68 7.95
N TYR A 147 16.27 8.76 7.20
CA TYR A 147 17.22 9.24 6.19
C TYR A 147 18.45 9.91 6.81
N GLU A 148 18.40 10.29 8.09
CA GLU A 148 19.60 10.72 8.81
C GLU A 148 20.44 9.52 9.25
N LEU A 149 19.78 8.44 9.65
CA LEU A 149 20.44 7.18 10.03
C LEU A 149 21.15 6.52 8.86
N LEU A 150 20.56 6.59 7.66
CA LEU A 150 21.11 5.99 6.45
C LEU A 150 22.33 6.76 5.90
N LYS A 151 22.61 8.00 6.30
CA LYS A 151 23.77 8.76 5.78
C LYS A 151 25.14 8.32 6.37
N LYS A 152 25.16 7.34 7.27
CA LYS A 152 26.37 6.79 7.90
C LYS A 152 26.93 5.62 7.11
#